data_AF-A0A960PF52-F1
#
_entry.id   AF-A0A960PF52-F1
#
_cell.length_a   1.000
_cell.length_b   1.000
_cell.length_c   1.000
_cell.angle_alpha   90.00
_cell.angle_beta   90.00
_cell.angle_gamma   90.00
#
_symmetry.space_group_name_H-M   'P 1'
#
loop_
_entity.id
_entity.type
_entity.pdbx_description
1 polymer ?
#
loop_
_entity_poly.entity_id
_entity_poly.type
_entity_poly.pdbx_seq_one_letter_code
_entity_poly.pdbx_strand_id
1 'polypeptide(L)'
;MKFSKAVLVFSVVCLAVSLRAQGMQRSIAITIDDLPVVAKNSDLKIRQKITSKLLSRIAKAGIPAIGFVNENKLYVDGKRVKAEVDLLRMWLDAGLELGNHTYSH
;
A
#
# COMPACT_ATOMS: atom_id res chain seq x y z
N MET A 1 46.13 -15.63 31.98
CA MET A 1 46.35 -15.84 30.53
C MET A 1 46.52 -14.47 29.88
N LYS A 2 47.66 -14.18 29.24
CA LYS A 2 47.88 -12.92 28.50
C LYS A 2 47.47 -13.14 27.04
N PHE A 3 46.35 -12.57 26.62
CA PHE A 3 45.98 -12.61 25.21
C PHE A 3 46.90 -11.70 24.40
N SER A 4 47.44 -12.21 23.28
CA SER A 4 48.25 -11.43 22.35
C SER A 4 47.42 -10.31 21.74
N LYS A 5 48.00 -9.11 21.61
CA LYS A 5 47.37 -7.97 20.91
C LYS A 5 46.89 -8.36 19.50
N ALA A 6 47.58 -9.29 18.83
CA ALA A 6 47.20 -9.80 17.52
C ALA A 6 45.88 -10.60 17.55
N VAL A 7 45.65 -11.39 18.62
CA VAL A 7 44.39 -12.12 18.80
C VAL A 7 43.23 -11.15 19.04
N LEU A 8 43.47 -10.10 19.83
CA LEU A 8 42.46 -9.07 20.07
C LEU A 8 42.09 -8.33 18.78
N VAL A 9 43.08 -7.92 17.98
CA VAL A 9 42.85 -7.24 16.70
C VAL A 9 42.11 -8.15 15.72
N PHE A 10 42.50 -9.42 15.62
CA PHE A 10 41.82 -10.38 14.76
C PHE A 10 40.36 -10.60 15.17
N SER A 11 40.09 -10.75 16.46
CA SER A 11 38.71 -10.88 16.98
C SER A 11 37.85 -9.63 16.70
N VAL A 12 38.43 -8.43 16.80
CA VAL A 12 37.72 -7.17 16.48
C VAL A 12 37.40 -7.08 14.99
N VAL A 13 38.34 -7.46 14.12
CA VAL A 13 38.13 -7.48 12.66
C VAL A 13 37.04 -8.50 12.28
N CYS A 14 37.08 -9.70 12.84
CA CYS A 14 36.05 -10.72 12.59
C CYS A 14 34.65 -10.25 13.00
N LEU A 15 34.52 -9.62 14.18
CA LEU A 15 33.23 -9.12 14.67
C LEU A 15 32.66 -8.01 13.78
N ALA A 16 33.52 -7.10 13.29
CA ALA A 16 33.14 -6.02 12.40
C ALA A 16 32.67 -6.52 11.02
N VAL A 17 33.27 -7.60 10.50
CA VAL A 17 32.84 -8.24 9.24
C VAL A 17 31.49 -8.94 9.41
N SER A 18 31.25 -9.62 10.54
CA SER A 18 29.96 -10.25 10.84
C SER A 18 28.82 -9.23 10.99
N LEU A 19 29.11 -8.03 11.52
CA LEU A 19 28.13 -6.93 11.63
C LEU A 19 27.74 -6.32 10.27
N ARG A 20 28.57 -6.44 9.24
CA ARG A 20 28.25 -5.98 7.87
C ARG A 20 27.47 -6.98 7.04
N ALA A 21 27.34 -8.22 7.49
CA ALA A 21 26.51 -9.23 6.85
C ALA A 21 25.02 -9.08 7.20
N GLN A 22 24.56 -7.87 7.56
CA GLN A 22 23.14 -7.59 7.71
C GLN A 22 22.46 -7.76 6.34
N GLY A 23 21.53 -8.71 6.27
CA GLY A 23 20.89 -9.12 5.03
C GLY A 23 20.20 -7.96 4.30
N MET A 24 20.10 -8.07 2.97
CA MET A 24 19.41 -7.11 2.11
C MET A 24 18.02 -6.77 2.66
N GLN A 25 17.79 -5.50 2.98
CA GLN A 25 16.48 -5.00 3.37
C GLN A 25 15.56 -5.03 2.15
N ARG A 26 14.53 -5.88 2.20
CA ARG A 26 13.51 -5.95 1.15
C ARG A 26 12.34 -5.05 1.52
N SER A 27 11.86 -4.28 0.55
CA SER A 27 10.66 -3.44 0.68
C SER A 27 9.54 -4.00 -0.19
N ILE A 28 8.30 -3.81 0.26
CA ILE A 28 7.08 -4.15 -0.50
C ILE A 28 6.23 -2.89 -0.60
N ALA A 29 5.76 -2.58 -1.81
CA ALA A 29 4.71 -1.58 -2.02
C ALA A 29 3.39 -2.31 -2.27
N ILE A 30 2.32 -1.83 -1.63
CA ILE A 30 0.98 -2.40 -1.79
C ILE A 30 0.15 -1.39 -2.57
N THR A 31 -0.18 -1.76 -3.80
CA THR A 31 -0.99 -0.96 -4.71
C THR A 31 -2.28 -1.69 -5.03
N ILE A 32 -3.36 -0.94 -5.23
CA ILE A 32 -4.65 -1.47 -5.65
C ILE A 32 -5.07 -0.67 -6.87
N ASP A 33 -5.27 -1.35 -7.99
CA ASP A 33 -5.69 -0.72 -9.24
C ASP A 33 -7.22 -0.75 -9.37
N ASP A 34 -7.71 -0.12 -10.43
CA ASP A 34 -9.11 -0.19 -10.84
C ASP A 34 -10.14 0.45 -9.89
N LEU A 35 -9.73 1.43 -9.10
CA LEU A 35 -10.65 2.18 -8.23
C LEU A 35 -11.71 2.94 -9.05
N PRO A 36 -12.91 3.19 -8.48
CA PRO A 36 -13.32 2.91 -7.09
C PRO A 36 -13.64 1.43 -6.81
N VAL A 37 -14.21 0.69 -7.77
CA VAL A 37 -14.44 -0.76 -7.71
C VAL A 37 -14.57 -1.32 -9.15
N VAL A 38 -14.03 -2.51 -9.42
CA VAL A 38 -14.15 -3.20 -10.73
C VAL A 38 -15.60 -3.57 -11.09
N ALA A 39 -16.45 -3.85 -10.10
CA ALA A 39 -17.83 -4.32 -10.26
C ALA A 39 -18.81 -3.19 -10.68
N LYS A 40 -18.64 -2.64 -11.89
CA LYS A 40 -19.38 -1.47 -12.40
C LYS A 40 -20.91 -1.65 -12.41
N ASN A 41 -21.41 -2.86 -12.70
CA ASN A 41 -22.85 -3.16 -12.78
C ASN A 41 -23.49 -3.63 -11.45
N SER A 42 -22.75 -3.57 -10.34
CA SER A 42 -23.30 -3.90 -9.02
C SER A 42 -24.11 -2.74 -8.44
N ASP A 43 -24.96 -3.00 -7.44
CA ASP A 43 -25.61 -1.92 -6.68
C ASP A 43 -24.55 -1.11 -5.90
N LEU A 44 -24.79 0.19 -5.72
CA LEU A 44 -23.93 1.07 -4.93
C LEU A 44 -23.65 0.50 -3.53
N LYS A 45 -24.65 -0.13 -2.89
CA LYS A 45 -24.47 -0.78 -1.58
C LYS A 45 -23.41 -1.88 -1.62
N ILE A 46 -23.31 -2.61 -2.73
CA ILE A 46 -22.30 -3.65 -2.91
C ILE A 46 -20.93 -3.00 -3.04
N ARG A 47 -20.80 -1.95 -3.86
CA ARG A 47 -19.54 -1.19 -3.99
C ARG A 47 -19.07 -0.61 -2.65
N GLN A 48 -19.97 0.05 -1.91
CA GLN A 48 -19.68 0.56 -0.56
C GLN A 48 -19.21 -0.53 0.39
N LYS A 49 -19.86 -1.70 0.37
CA LYS A 49 -19.46 -2.84 1.19
C LYS A 49 -18.08 -3.38 0.81
N ILE A 50 -17.76 -3.44 -0.48
CA ILE A 50 -16.44 -3.86 -0.97
C ILE A 50 -15.37 -2.86 -0.48
N THR A 51 -15.56 -1.56 -0.73
CA THR A 51 -14.63 -0.51 -0.33
C THR A 51 -14.44 -0.48 1.18
N SER A 52 -15.52 -0.46 1.96
CA SER A 52 -15.47 -0.49 3.43
C SER A 52 -14.70 -1.70 3.96
N LYS A 53 -14.98 -2.89 3.41
CA LYS A 53 -14.30 -4.12 3.83
C LYS A 53 -12.81 -4.07 3.48
N LEU A 54 -12.43 -3.63 2.28
CA LEU A 54 -11.04 -3.49 1.87
C LEU A 54 -10.29 -2.55 2.82
N LEU A 55 -10.78 -1.32 3.00
CA LEU A 55 -10.16 -0.31 3.84
C LEU A 55 -10.05 -0.76 5.30
N SER A 56 -11.08 -1.41 5.84
CA SER A 56 -11.02 -1.95 7.21
C SER A 56 -9.91 -2.99 7.40
N ARG A 57 -9.57 -3.76 6.36
CA ARG A 57 -8.51 -4.79 6.42
C ARG A 57 -7.13 -4.15 6.29
N ILE A 58 -6.98 -3.16 5.42
CA ILE A 58 -5.74 -2.38 5.29
C ILE A 58 -5.46 -1.66 6.62
N ALA A 59 -6.45 -0.95 7.16
CA ALA A 59 -6.34 -0.25 8.44
C ALA A 59 -5.99 -1.21 9.59
N LYS A 60 -6.67 -2.36 9.68
CA LYS A 60 -6.36 -3.38 10.71
C LYS A 60 -4.94 -3.94 10.56
N ALA A 61 -4.42 -4.05 9.34
CA ALA A 61 -3.06 -4.52 9.09
C ALA A 61 -2.00 -3.45 9.40
N GLY A 62 -2.38 -2.16 9.48
CA GLY A 62 -1.46 -1.07 9.79
C GLY A 62 -0.40 -0.84 8.71
N ILE A 63 -0.72 -1.17 7.45
CA ILE A 63 0.21 -1.10 6.31
C ILE A 63 -0.10 0.14 5.44
N PRO A 64 0.93 0.78 4.86
CA PRO A 64 0.73 1.79 3.82
C PRO A 64 0.21 1.12 2.54
N ALA A 65 -0.72 1.80 1.86
CA ALA A 65 -1.24 1.39 0.55
C ALA A 65 -1.68 2.61 -0.27
N ILE A 66 -1.66 2.46 -1.59
CA ILE A 66 -2.14 3.46 -2.55
C ILE A 66 -3.14 2.84 -3.52
N GLY A 67 -4.20 3.58 -3.85
CA GLY A 67 -5.21 3.16 -4.81
C GLY A 67 -5.16 3.95 -6.12
N PHE A 68 -5.14 3.28 -7.27
CA PHE A 68 -5.10 3.91 -8.59
C PHE A 68 -6.50 3.99 -9.24
N VAL A 69 -6.93 5.21 -9.57
CA VAL A 69 -8.31 5.54 -9.96
C VAL A 69 -8.50 5.59 -11.47
N ASN A 70 -9.54 4.93 -11.98
CA ASN A 70 -10.07 5.22 -13.32
C ASN A 70 -11.22 6.22 -13.23
N GLU A 71 -11.04 7.38 -13.84
CA GLU A 71 -12.02 8.46 -13.70
C GLU A 71 -13.38 8.12 -14.36
N ASN A 72 -13.41 7.32 -15.44
CA ASN A 72 -14.64 6.96 -16.15
C ASN A 72 -15.63 6.17 -15.27
N LYS A 73 -15.16 5.52 -14.20
CA LYS A 73 -15.99 4.79 -13.24
C LYS A 73 -16.75 5.72 -12.30
N LEU A 74 -16.41 7.02 -12.29
CA LEU A 74 -17.12 8.05 -11.53
C LEU A 74 -18.34 8.62 -12.27
N TYR A 75 -18.59 8.18 -13.50
CA TYR A 75 -19.65 8.72 -14.36
C TYR A 75 -20.71 7.66 -14.71
N VAL A 76 -21.97 8.10 -14.75
CA VAL A 76 -23.11 7.37 -15.30
C VAL A 76 -23.82 8.31 -16.26
N ASP A 77 -24.06 7.86 -17.50
CA ASP A 77 -24.70 8.65 -18.57
C ASP A 77 -24.05 10.04 -18.77
N GLY A 78 -22.72 10.08 -18.74
CA GLY A 78 -21.92 11.30 -18.91
C GLY A 78 -21.95 12.26 -17.71
N LYS A 79 -22.64 11.92 -16.62
CA LYS A 79 -22.70 12.74 -15.40
C LYS A 79 -21.89 12.12 -14.28
N ARG A 80 -21.08 12.94 -13.61
CA ARG A 80 -20.32 12.52 -12.44
C ARG A 80 -21.27 12.18 -11.29
N VAL A 81 -21.15 10.98 -10.75
CA VAL A 81 -21.99 10.46 -9.67
C VAL A 81 -21.29 10.72 -8.35
N LYS A 82 -21.91 11.54 -7.48
CA LYS A 82 -21.36 11.88 -6.16
C LYS A 82 -21.03 10.63 -5.34
N ALA A 83 -21.88 9.62 -5.38
CA ALA A 83 -21.70 8.40 -4.60
C ALA A 83 -20.42 7.61 -4.99
N GLU A 84 -20.01 7.64 -6.27
CA GLU A 84 -18.74 7.01 -6.69
C GLU A 84 -17.53 7.81 -6.20
N VAL A 85 -17.64 9.14 -6.19
CA VAL A 85 -16.62 10.02 -5.61
C VAL A 85 -16.51 9.81 -4.10
N ASP A 86 -17.63 9.56 -3.41
CA ASP A 86 -17.64 9.28 -1.98
C ASP A 86 -16.89 7.98 -1.65
N LEU A 87 -16.87 6.97 -2.55
CA LEU A 87 -16.03 5.78 -2.38
C LEU A 87 -14.54 6.11 -2.37
N LEU A 88 -14.10 7.07 -3.18
CA LEU A 88 -12.71 7.56 -3.17
C LEU A 88 -12.41 8.37 -1.92
N ARG A 89 -13.37 9.17 -1.42
CA ARG A 89 -13.20 9.90 -0.15
C ARG A 89 -12.96 8.96 1.02
N MET A 90 -13.60 7.78 1.04
CA MET A 90 -13.33 6.77 2.07
C MET A 90 -11.85 6.36 2.13
N TRP A 91 -11.11 6.35 1.01
CA TRP A 91 -9.68 6.07 1.01
C TRP A 91 -8.89 7.17 1.73
N LEU A 92 -9.19 8.43 1.42
CA LEU A 92 -8.57 9.60 2.04
C LEU A 92 -8.89 9.68 3.53
N ASP A 93 -10.15 9.40 3.91
CA ASP A 93 -10.60 9.35 5.30
C ASP A 93 -9.90 8.22 6.09
N ALA A 94 -9.49 7.14 5.40
CA ALA A 94 -8.67 6.07 5.97
C ALA A 94 -7.17 6.40 6.02
N GLY A 95 -6.76 7.59 5.60
CA GLY A 95 -5.36 8.02 5.56
C GLY A 95 -4.55 7.40 4.42
N LEU A 96 -5.20 6.86 3.38
CA LEU A 96 -4.55 6.26 2.22
C LEU A 96 -4.47 7.23 1.05
N GLU A 97 -3.50 6.99 0.17
CA GLU A 97 -3.26 7.82 -1.01
C GLU A 97 -4.03 7.34 -2.23
N LEU A 98 -4.26 8.26 -3.18
CA LEU A 98 -4.86 7.98 -4.48
C LEU A 98 -3.92 8.39 -5.62
N GLY A 99 -3.73 7.49 -6.58
CA GLY A 99 -2.98 7.70 -7.82
C GLY A 99 -3.88 7.68 -9.06
N ASN A 100 -3.32 8.06 -10.21
CA ASN A 100 -4.02 8.09 -11.49
C ASN A 100 -3.85 6.76 -12.26
N HIS A 101 -4.95 6.12 -12.65
CA HIS A 101 -4.98 4.93 -13.52
C HIS A 101 -5.61 5.23 -14.89
N THR A 102 -5.41 6.45 -15.39
CA THR A 102 -6.02 7.00 -16.61
C THR A 102 -7.55 7.12 -16.54
N TYR A 103 -8.17 7.58 -17.62
CA TYR A 103 -9.62 7.72 -17.70
C TYR A 103 -10.33 6.36 -17.73
N SER A 104 -9.89 5.40 -18.55
CA SER A 104 -10.64 4.19 -18.87
C SER A 104 -9.81 2.90 -18.84
N HIS A 105 -8.75 2.88 -18.03
CA HIS A 105 -7.73 1.85 -17.90
C HIS A 105 -6.62 1.96 -18.96
#